data_AF-A0A5N6EHU5-F1
#
_entry.id   AF-A0A5N6EHU5-F1
#
_cell.length_a   1.000
_cell.length_b   1.000
_cell.length_c   1.000
_cell.angle_alpha   90.00
_cell.angle_beta   90.00
_cell.angle_gamma   90.00
#
_symmetry.space_group_name_H-M   'P 1'
#
loop_
_entity.id
_entity.type
_entity.pdbx_description
1 polymer ?
#
loop_
_entity_poly.entity_id
_entity_poly.type
_entity_poly.pdbx_seq_one_letter_code
_entity_poly.pdbx_strand_id
1 'polypeptide(L)'
;MGYANYHARIRFSDDGSVWLLRVPRITSSIAQSLSEYLIRSEYATLKFLETTGVPAPRACDYGLASDENNKGPQGKRFADVKDKERVWNGLADILIGIQRHPLSKAGSLLPGSVPSEPIVSAVASDRFLVLSPSGPFGTASDYYSSLVEQNMVLIADGQLFTFFPVNAYLVFSFLKSQIQALAVNLNHDSSAATEQFYIKHVDDKGDHLMVDDELNITGIIDWQIASVVPASEAFRPSLVTAEMSDNLQWRVVLDDS
;
A
#
# COMPACT_ATOMS: atom_id res chain seq x y z
N MET A 1 -13.76 5.27 0.26
CA MET A 1 -14.01 4.59 1.57
C MET A 1 -13.12 3.37 1.61
N GLY A 2 -12.02 3.44 2.38
CA GLY A 2 -11.26 2.27 2.78
C GLY A 2 -12.12 1.41 3.69
N TYR A 3 -12.60 0.29 3.17
CA TYR A 3 -13.54 -0.64 3.81
C TYR A 3 -12.97 -1.31 5.09
N ALA A 4 -11.70 -1.05 5.42
CA ALA A 4 -10.84 -1.90 6.24
C ALA A 4 -10.56 -1.43 7.68
N ASN A 5 -10.79 -0.17 8.08
CA ASN A 5 -10.38 0.35 9.40
C ASN A 5 -11.48 1.12 10.17
N TYR A 6 -11.44 1.07 11.51
CA TYR A 6 -12.07 2.01 12.42
C TYR A 6 -11.07 3.13 12.79
N HIS A 7 -11.58 4.36 12.98
CA HIS A 7 -10.75 5.53 13.27
C HIS A 7 -11.32 6.31 14.46
N ALA A 8 -10.51 6.61 15.47
CA ALA A 8 -10.94 7.39 16.65
C ALA A 8 -9.96 8.53 16.95
N ARG A 9 -10.48 9.70 17.34
CA ARG A 9 -9.67 10.81 17.84
C ARG A 9 -9.59 10.73 19.36
N ILE A 10 -8.39 10.69 19.91
CA ILE A 10 -8.11 10.73 21.34
C ILE A 10 -7.62 12.13 21.66
N ARG A 11 -8.21 12.78 22.66
CA ARG A 11 -7.72 14.07 23.17
C ARG A 11 -7.20 13.87 24.58
N PHE A 12 -5.95 14.23 24.80
CA PHE A 12 -5.30 14.22 26.09
C PHE A 12 -5.64 15.51 26.84
N SER A 13 -6.18 15.38 28.06
CA SER A 13 -6.70 16.52 28.82
C SER A 13 -5.63 17.34 29.53
N ASP A 14 -4.47 16.74 29.73
CA ASP A 14 -3.29 17.29 30.39
C ASP A 14 -2.51 18.26 29.49
N ASP A 15 -2.34 17.95 28.20
CA ASP A 15 -1.60 18.79 27.25
C ASP A 15 -2.44 19.29 26.06
N GLY A 16 -3.70 18.84 25.93
CA GLY A 16 -4.59 19.19 24.83
C GLY A 16 -4.24 18.50 23.51
N SER A 17 -3.26 17.60 23.48
CA SER A 17 -2.83 16.91 22.27
C SER A 17 -3.94 16.00 21.73
N VAL A 18 -4.00 15.87 20.40
CA VAL A 18 -5.00 15.06 19.71
C VAL A 18 -4.31 14.01 18.86
N TRP A 19 -4.67 12.76 19.10
CA TRP A 19 -4.09 11.58 18.46
C TRP A 19 -5.15 10.88 17.63
N LEU A 20 -4.74 10.24 16.53
CA LEU A 20 -5.60 9.39 15.72
C LEU A 20 -5.29 7.92 16.01
N LEU A 21 -6.23 7.21 16.59
CA LEU A 21 -6.19 5.76 16.74
C LEU A 21 -6.83 5.11 15.51
N ARG A 22 -6.15 4.11 14.95
CA ARG A 22 -6.64 3.30 13.82
C ARG A 22 -6.68 1.84 14.24
N VAL A 23 -7.81 1.20 14.04
CA VAL A 23 -8.05 -0.20 14.41
C VAL A 23 -8.56 -0.96 13.19
N PRO A 24 -7.81 -1.94 12.67
CA PRO A 24 -8.28 -2.77 11.57
C PRO A 24 -9.58 -3.48 11.90
N ARG A 25 -10.50 -3.47 10.94
CA ARG A 25 -11.70 -4.30 10.98
C ARG A 25 -11.27 -5.73 10.70
N ILE A 26 -11.23 -6.55 11.73
CA ILE A 26 -11.08 -7.99 11.56
C ILE A 26 -12.42 -8.52 11.04
N THR A 27 -12.54 -8.67 9.72
CA THR A 27 -13.62 -9.45 9.11
C THR A 27 -13.25 -10.93 9.21
N SER A 28 -14.26 -11.82 9.22
CA SER A 28 -14.02 -13.27 9.27
C SER A 28 -13.21 -13.82 8.08
N SER A 29 -13.00 -13.01 7.04
CA SER A 29 -12.25 -13.34 5.83
C SER A 29 -10.74 -13.07 5.94
N ILE A 30 -10.26 -12.30 6.93
CA ILE A 30 -8.84 -11.97 7.09
C ILE A 30 -8.28 -12.68 8.32
N ALA A 31 -7.24 -13.49 8.10
CA ALA A 31 -6.55 -14.16 9.20
C ALA A 31 -5.95 -13.15 10.19
N GLN A 32 -6.04 -13.44 11.50
CA GLN A 32 -5.44 -12.59 12.54
C GLN A 32 -3.94 -12.40 12.33
N SER A 33 -3.23 -13.45 11.91
CA SER A 33 -1.79 -13.39 11.60
C SER A 33 -1.47 -12.37 10.51
N LEU A 34 -2.28 -12.31 9.44
CA LEU A 34 -2.13 -11.32 8.38
C LEU A 34 -2.49 -9.91 8.89
N SER A 35 -3.53 -9.78 9.71
CA SER A 35 -3.90 -8.49 10.31
C SER A 35 -2.77 -7.92 11.18
N GLU A 36 -2.17 -8.74 12.03
CA GLU A 36 -1.05 -8.35 12.87
C GLU A 36 0.23 -8.09 12.07
N TYR A 37 0.42 -8.79 10.96
CA TYR A 37 1.50 -8.51 10.01
C TYR A 37 1.33 -7.12 9.40
N LEU A 38 0.13 -6.80 8.91
CA LEU A 38 -0.20 -5.50 8.31
C LEU A 38 -0.04 -4.35 9.32
N ILE A 39 -0.45 -4.52 10.58
CA ILE A 39 -0.27 -3.51 11.64
C ILE A 39 1.22 -3.21 11.85
N ARG A 40 2.04 -4.25 12.00
CA ARG A 40 3.50 -4.10 12.15
C ARG A 40 4.12 -3.44 10.92
N SER A 41 3.62 -3.81 9.74
CA SER A 41 4.14 -3.28 8.48
C SER A 41 3.80 -1.82 8.26
N GLU A 42 2.58 -1.43 8.59
CA GLU A 42 2.15 -0.04 8.56
C GLU A 42 2.98 0.82 9.52
N TYR A 43 3.16 0.36 10.76
CA TYR A 43 3.99 1.06 11.73
C TYR A 43 5.43 1.28 11.23
N ALA A 44 6.06 0.22 10.70
CA ALA A 44 7.41 0.30 10.14
C ALA A 44 7.49 1.24 8.93
N THR A 45 6.45 1.23 8.08
CA THR A 45 6.34 2.12 6.92
C THR A 45 6.24 3.58 7.37
N LEU A 46 5.38 3.90 8.33
CA LEU A 46 5.26 5.27 8.85
C LEU A 46 6.56 5.74 9.50
N LYS A 47 7.26 4.88 10.25
CA LYS A 47 8.57 5.21 10.82
C LYS A 47 9.66 5.44 9.79
N PHE A 48 9.64 4.68 8.69
CA PHE A 48 10.52 4.95 7.56
C PHE A 48 10.19 6.30 6.91
N LEU A 49 8.91 6.58 6.65
CA LEU A 49 8.47 7.82 6.00
C LEU A 49 8.77 9.08 6.84
N GLU A 50 8.80 8.97 8.18
CA GLU A 50 9.27 10.06 9.07
C GLU A 50 10.70 10.52 8.76
N THR A 51 11.53 9.68 8.14
CA THR A 51 12.90 10.02 7.70
C THR A 51 12.97 10.60 6.30
N THR A 52 11.83 10.73 5.62
CA THR A 52 11.70 11.20 4.24
C THR A 52 11.00 12.56 4.18
N GLY A 53 10.87 13.13 2.98
CA GLY A 53 10.04 14.32 2.75
C GLY A 53 8.56 14.03 2.49
N VAL A 54 8.12 12.75 2.56
CA VAL A 54 6.74 12.36 2.28
C VAL A 54 5.84 12.80 3.43
N PRO A 55 4.73 13.52 3.17
CA PRO A 55 3.81 13.97 4.20
C PRO A 55 2.93 12.80 4.68
N ALA A 56 3.47 11.96 5.55
CA ALA A 56 2.77 10.84 6.17
C ALA A 56 2.51 11.10 7.68
N PRO A 57 1.47 10.50 8.27
CA PRO A 57 1.24 10.56 9.71
C PRO A 57 2.45 10.06 10.50
N ARG A 58 2.76 10.73 11.61
CA ARG A 58 3.75 10.22 12.56
C ARG A 58 3.14 9.06 13.34
N ALA A 59 3.83 7.93 13.39
CA ALA A 59 3.41 6.80 14.19
C ALA A 59 3.99 6.91 15.59
N CYS A 60 3.16 6.98 16.61
CA CYS A 60 3.67 7.06 17.98
C CYS A 60 3.89 5.67 18.59
N ASP A 61 2.98 4.74 18.34
CA ASP A 61 3.03 3.36 18.85
C ASP A 61 2.09 2.45 18.03
N TYR A 62 2.15 1.13 18.26
CA TYR A 62 1.19 0.15 17.74
C TYR A 62 0.90 -0.94 18.79
N GLY A 63 -0.25 -1.61 18.66
CA GLY A 63 -0.61 -2.74 19.51
C GLY A 63 -1.27 -3.85 18.69
N LEU A 64 -1.05 -5.10 19.10
CA LEU A 64 -1.59 -6.28 18.42
C LEU A 64 -2.81 -6.83 19.15
N ALA A 65 -3.65 -7.58 18.43
CA ALA A 65 -4.81 -8.24 19.02
C ALA A 65 -4.41 -9.39 19.96
N SER A 66 -3.23 -9.98 19.74
CA SER A 66 -2.60 -10.95 20.63
C SER A 66 -2.06 -10.36 21.93
N ASP A 67 -2.00 -9.02 22.06
CA ASP A 67 -1.55 -8.37 23.30
C ASP A 67 -2.70 -8.34 24.31
N GLU A 68 -2.56 -9.09 25.41
CA GLU A 68 -3.60 -9.26 26.44
C GLU A 68 -4.10 -7.94 27.08
N ASN A 69 -3.32 -6.86 26.96
CA ASN A 69 -3.62 -5.53 27.53
C ASN A 69 -4.20 -4.52 26.52
N ASN A 70 -4.41 -4.89 25.26
CA ASN A 70 -4.84 -3.94 24.22
C ASN A 70 -6.38 -3.84 24.12
N LYS A 71 -6.98 -2.76 24.64
CA LYS A 71 -8.43 -2.48 24.58
C LYS A 71 -8.71 -1.19 23.81
N GLY A 72 -9.05 -1.31 22.53
CA GLY A 72 -9.34 -0.17 21.65
C GLY A 72 -10.80 0.35 21.74
N PRO A 73 -11.03 1.68 21.77
CA PRO A 73 -12.37 2.30 21.66
C PRO A 73 -12.83 2.60 20.20
N GLN A 74 -14.13 2.85 19.98
CA GLN A 74 -14.80 2.99 18.65
C GLN A 74 -15.11 4.45 18.22
N GLY A 75 -15.05 4.78 16.90
CA GLY A 75 -15.39 6.11 16.34
C GLY A 75 -15.31 6.26 14.78
N LYS A 76 -15.63 7.45 14.20
CA LYS A 76 -15.81 7.77 12.73
C LYS A 76 -15.24 9.15 12.25
N ARG A 77 -14.90 9.33 10.93
CA ARG A 77 -15.29 10.42 9.94
C ARG A 77 -14.32 10.68 8.72
N PHE A 78 -14.73 11.54 7.73
CA PHE A 78 -14.31 11.78 6.30
C PHE A 78 -13.73 13.20 5.95
N ALA A 79 -13.33 13.44 4.66
CA ALA A 79 -13.11 14.75 3.96
C ALA A 79 -13.48 14.73 2.43
N ASP A 80 -13.56 15.92 1.77
CA ASP A 80 -14.18 16.25 0.45
C ASP A 80 -13.17 16.69 -0.67
N VAL A 81 -13.62 16.78 -1.94
CA VAL A 81 -12.83 16.88 -3.20
C VAL A 81 -13.02 18.22 -3.93
N LYS A 82 -11.94 18.97 -4.19
CA LYS A 82 -11.82 19.91 -5.35
C LYS A 82 -10.39 19.99 -5.91
N ASP A 83 -10.33 20.22 -7.23
CA ASP A 83 -9.18 20.52 -8.11
C ASP A 83 -8.00 19.54 -8.19
N LYS A 84 -7.91 18.87 -9.35
CA LYS A 84 -7.02 17.73 -9.61
C LYS A 84 -5.60 18.12 -9.99
N GLU A 85 -5.39 19.22 -10.70
CA GLU A 85 -4.08 19.56 -11.29
C GLU A 85 -3.01 19.87 -10.23
N ARG A 86 -3.38 20.61 -9.19
CA ARG A 86 -2.47 20.94 -8.08
C ARG A 86 -2.13 19.71 -7.23
N VAL A 87 -3.10 18.82 -7.04
CA VAL A 87 -2.90 17.52 -6.38
C VAL A 87 -1.93 16.63 -7.18
N TRP A 88 -2.02 16.61 -8.51
CA TRP A 88 -1.08 15.86 -9.36
C TRP A 88 0.35 16.38 -9.24
N ASN A 89 0.54 17.71 -9.20
CA ASN A 89 1.88 18.29 -9.00
C ASN A 89 2.46 17.95 -7.63
N GLY A 90 1.66 18.04 -6.56
CA GLY A 90 2.10 17.62 -5.22
C GLY A 90 2.46 16.13 -5.17
N LEU A 91 1.71 15.28 -5.86
CA LEU A 91 2.00 13.85 -5.93
C LEU A 91 3.33 13.58 -6.65
N ALA A 92 3.66 14.34 -7.70
CA ALA A 92 4.94 14.22 -8.38
C ALA A 92 6.13 14.55 -7.46
N ASP A 93 6.02 15.61 -6.64
CA ASP A 93 7.04 15.96 -5.66
C ASP A 93 7.24 14.86 -4.61
N ILE A 94 6.14 14.22 -4.18
CA ILE A 94 6.17 13.08 -3.27
C ILE A 94 6.88 11.88 -3.88
N LEU A 95 6.58 11.56 -5.15
CA LEU A 95 7.24 10.46 -5.88
C LEU A 95 8.75 10.72 -6.05
N ILE A 96 9.15 11.97 -6.29
CA ILE A 96 10.57 12.37 -6.29
C ILE A 96 11.19 12.18 -4.91
N GLY A 97 10.46 12.51 -3.84
CA GLY A 97 10.86 12.22 -2.47
C GLY A 97 11.14 10.74 -2.25
N ILE A 98 10.19 9.88 -2.61
CA ILE A 98 10.31 8.41 -2.51
C ILE A 98 11.51 7.87 -3.29
N GLN A 99 11.76 8.38 -4.51
CA GLN A 99 12.87 7.94 -5.36
C GLN A 99 14.25 8.13 -4.70
N ARG A 100 14.39 9.07 -3.76
CA ARG A 100 15.66 9.32 -3.06
C ARG A 100 16.00 8.29 -1.98
N HIS A 101 15.08 7.36 -1.68
CA HIS A 101 15.24 6.37 -0.61
C HIS A 101 15.07 4.93 -1.14
N PRO A 102 16.00 4.44 -1.98
CA PRO A 102 15.93 3.07 -2.50
C PRO A 102 16.20 2.02 -1.40
N LEU A 103 15.55 0.88 -1.55
CA LEU A 103 15.71 -0.32 -0.74
C LEU A 103 16.28 -1.47 -1.58
N SER A 104 16.86 -2.46 -0.92
CA SER A 104 17.60 -3.55 -1.58
C SER A 104 16.75 -4.77 -1.97
N LYS A 105 15.48 -4.82 -1.54
CA LYS A 105 14.55 -5.92 -1.81
C LYS A 105 13.12 -5.40 -1.97
N ALA A 106 12.30 -6.13 -2.74
CA ALA A 106 10.86 -5.98 -2.72
C ALA A 106 10.24 -6.77 -1.56
N GLY A 107 9.18 -6.23 -0.95
CA GLY A 107 8.61 -6.79 0.27
C GLY A 107 7.77 -5.82 1.09
N SER A 108 7.28 -6.25 2.24
CA SER A 108 6.69 -5.35 3.23
C SER A 108 7.76 -4.92 4.24
N LEU A 109 7.71 -3.66 4.68
CA LEU A 109 8.56 -3.20 5.77
C LEU A 109 8.08 -3.82 7.07
N LEU A 110 8.99 -4.21 7.96
CA LEU A 110 8.70 -4.61 9.34
C LEU A 110 9.65 -3.88 10.29
N PRO A 111 9.29 -3.73 11.59
CA PRO A 111 10.14 -3.04 12.55
C PRO A 111 11.52 -3.70 12.64
N GLY A 112 12.58 -2.90 12.47
CA GLY A 112 13.96 -3.32 12.70
C GLY A 112 14.41 -3.11 14.14
N SER A 113 15.71 -3.24 14.38
CA SER A 113 16.31 -2.95 15.70
C SER A 113 16.20 -1.47 16.08
N VAL A 114 16.18 -0.59 15.07
CA VAL A 114 15.94 0.84 15.23
C VAL A 114 14.64 1.19 14.50
N PRO A 115 13.72 1.97 15.10
CA PRO A 115 12.42 2.27 14.47
C PRO A 115 12.53 2.88 13.07
N SER A 116 13.51 3.74 12.83
CA SER A 116 13.77 4.42 11.56
C SER A 116 14.46 3.55 10.50
N GLU A 117 14.92 2.35 10.86
CA GLU A 117 15.63 1.42 9.98
C GLU A 117 14.85 0.12 9.86
N PRO A 118 13.80 0.09 9.03
CA PRO A 118 12.97 -1.10 8.88
C PRO A 118 13.73 -2.23 8.17
N ILE A 119 13.29 -3.46 8.39
CA ILE A 119 13.71 -4.61 7.59
C ILE A 119 12.69 -4.88 6.48
N VAL A 120 13.15 -5.32 5.31
CA VAL A 120 12.26 -5.78 4.23
C VAL A 120 11.98 -7.28 4.42
N SER A 121 10.70 -7.62 4.57
CA SER A 121 10.18 -8.98 4.73
C SER A 121 9.24 -9.33 3.57
N ALA A 122 8.58 -10.50 3.62
CA ALA A 122 7.63 -10.93 2.60
C ALA A 122 6.60 -9.82 2.28
N VAL A 123 6.21 -9.66 1.02
CA VAL A 123 5.05 -8.84 0.66
C VAL A 123 3.85 -9.41 1.41
N ALA A 124 3.16 -8.60 2.21
CA ALA A 124 2.07 -9.07 3.06
C ALA A 124 0.93 -9.69 2.24
N SER A 125 0.48 -8.96 1.22
CA SER A 125 -0.54 -9.38 0.26
C SER A 125 -0.64 -8.37 -0.90
N ASP A 126 -1.59 -8.55 -1.80
CA ASP A 126 -1.98 -7.55 -2.79
C ASP A 126 -3.06 -6.59 -2.24
N ARG A 127 -3.48 -5.62 -3.06
CA ARG A 127 -4.48 -4.62 -2.66
C ARG A 127 -5.83 -5.20 -2.24
N PHE A 128 -6.16 -6.41 -2.70
CA PHE A 128 -7.42 -7.08 -2.38
C PHE A 128 -7.28 -8.07 -1.21
N LEU A 129 -6.08 -8.18 -0.62
CA LEU A 129 -5.77 -9.09 0.47
C LEU A 129 -6.04 -10.57 0.14
N VAL A 130 -5.89 -10.95 -1.13
CA VAL A 130 -6.15 -12.32 -1.63
C VAL A 130 -4.88 -13.13 -1.78
N LEU A 131 -3.74 -12.48 -1.96
CA LEU A 131 -2.45 -13.16 -2.07
C LEU A 131 -1.89 -13.53 -0.70
N SER A 132 -1.18 -14.66 -0.66
CA SER A 132 -0.47 -15.08 0.54
C SER A 132 0.86 -14.34 0.65
N PRO A 133 1.38 -14.16 1.88
CA PRO A 133 2.69 -13.55 2.06
C PRO A 133 3.79 -14.26 1.27
N SER A 134 4.61 -13.51 0.53
CA SER A 134 5.68 -14.09 -0.29
C SER A 134 6.90 -13.16 -0.43
N GLY A 135 8.10 -13.73 -0.55
CA GLY A 135 9.36 -12.99 -0.58
C GLY A 135 10.05 -12.93 0.80
N PRO A 136 10.90 -11.93 1.08
CA PRO A 136 11.23 -10.77 0.24
C PRO A 136 12.00 -11.16 -1.03
N PHE A 137 11.98 -10.32 -2.06
CA PHE A 137 12.58 -10.61 -3.36
C PHE A 137 13.79 -9.73 -3.64
N GLY A 138 14.87 -10.34 -4.13
CA GLY A 138 16.08 -9.61 -4.53
C GLY A 138 16.05 -9.09 -5.96
N THR A 139 15.09 -9.55 -6.78
CA THR A 139 14.94 -9.14 -8.18
C THR A 139 13.49 -8.85 -8.52
N ALA A 140 13.26 -7.95 -9.47
CA ALA A 140 11.95 -7.67 -10.05
C ALA A 140 11.36 -8.91 -10.73
N SER A 141 12.22 -9.74 -11.34
CA SER A 141 11.81 -11.02 -11.96
C SER A 141 11.16 -11.97 -10.95
N ASP A 142 11.79 -12.14 -9.78
CA ASP A 142 11.25 -13.01 -8.72
C ASP A 142 9.95 -12.44 -8.14
N TYR A 143 9.89 -11.12 -7.95
CA TYR A 143 8.69 -10.42 -7.49
C TYR A 143 7.49 -10.65 -8.42
N TYR A 144 7.66 -10.37 -9.73
CA TYR A 144 6.58 -10.55 -10.69
C TYR A 144 6.24 -12.02 -10.93
N SER A 145 7.22 -12.93 -10.83
CA SER A 145 6.97 -14.37 -10.95
C SER A 145 6.06 -14.86 -9.84
N SER A 146 6.38 -14.52 -8.58
CA SER A 146 5.52 -14.87 -7.44
C SER A 146 4.12 -14.27 -7.58
N LEU A 147 4.02 -12.99 -7.95
CA LEU A 147 2.74 -12.32 -8.15
C LEU A 147 1.86 -13.05 -9.19
N VAL A 148 2.44 -13.36 -10.35
CA VAL A 148 1.73 -14.04 -11.45
C VAL A 148 1.35 -15.46 -11.06
N GLU A 149 2.25 -16.22 -10.45
CA GLU A 149 2.01 -17.61 -10.07
C GLU A 149 0.89 -17.74 -9.04
N GLN A 150 0.88 -16.89 -8.01
CA GLN A 150 -0.20 -16.92 -7.01
C GLN A 150 -1.56 -16.55 -7.63
N ASN A 151 -1.61 -15.55 -8.51
CA ASN A 151 -2.83 -15.20 -9.22
C ASN A 151 -3.34 -16.36 -10.10
N MET A 152 -2.44 -17.03 -10.83
CA MET A 152 -2.79 -18.19 -11.66
C MET A 152 -3.38 -19.34 -10.83
N VAL A 153 -2.82 -19.61 -9.64
CA VAL A 153 -3.36 -20.62 -8.72
C VAL A 153 -4.79 -20.25 -8.28
N LEU A 154 -5.01 -19.00 -7.86
CA LEU A 154 -6.34 -18.55 -7.42
C LEU A 154 -7.36 -18.51 -8.57
N ILE A 155 -6.94 -18.21 -9.80
CA ILE A 155 -7.80 -18.30 -11.00
C ILE A 155 -8.18 -19.75 -11.28
N ALA A 156 -7.20 -20.66 -11.26
CA ALA A 156 -7.43 -22.08 -11.52
C ALA A 156 -8.36 -22.71 -10.48
N ASP A 157 -8.30 -22.23 -9.24
CA ASP A 157 -9.20 -22.65 -8.15
C ASP A 157 -10.58 -21.96 -8.20
N GLY A 158 -10.80 -21.04 -9.14
CA GLY A 158 -12.07 -20.33 -9.30
C GLY A 158 -12.34 -19.28 -8.22
N GLN A 159 -11.30 -18.79 -7.54
CA GLN A 159 -11.41 -17.74 -6.53
C GLN A 159 -11.30 -16.33 -7.13
N LEU A 160 -10.53 -16.18 -8.22
CA LEU A 160 -10.34 -14.91 -8.92
C LEU A 160 -10.88 -14.96 -10.35
N PHE A 161 -11.35 -13.80 -10.83
CA PHE A 161 -11.82 -13.60 -12.20
C PHE A 161 -12.89 -14.61 -12.65
N THR A 162 -13.81 -14.96 -11.75
CA THR A 162 -14.80 -16.03 -11.90
C THR A 162 -15.73 -15.88 -13.12
N PHE A 163 -15.93 -14.65 -13.60
CA PHE A 163 -16.73 -14.37 -14.80
C PHE A 163 -15.96 -14.61 -16.11
N PHE A 164 -14.63 -14.62 -16.09
CA PHE A 164 -13.78 -14.81 -17.28
C PHE A 164 -12.45 -15.54 -16.97
N PRO A 165 -12.49 -16.71 -16.28
CA PRO A 165 -11.30 -17.33 -15.70
C PRO A 165 -10.30 -17.80 -16.76
N VAL A 166 -10.78 -18.29 -17.92
CA VAL A 166 -9.91 -18.72 -19.02
C VAL A 166 -9.12 -17.54 -19.60
N ASN A 167 -9.79 -16.42 -19.85
CA ASN A 167 -9.13 -15.22 -20.40
C ASN A 167 -8.13 -14.65 -19.39
N ALA A 168 -8.50 -14.56 -18.12
CA ALA A 168 -7.60 -14.12 -17.06
C ALA A 168 -6.36 -15.03 -16.98
N TYR A 169 -6.56 -16.36 -16.96
CA TYR A 169 -5.46 -17.32 -16.91
C TYR A 169 -4.51 -17.17 -18.12
N LEU A 170 -5.04 -16.97 -19.33
CA LEU A 170 -4.23 -16.74 -20.52
C LEU A 170 -3.43 -15.43 -20.43
N VAL A 171 -4.02 -14.35 -19.91
CA VAL A 171 -3.30 -13.09 -19.67
C VAL A 171 -2.15 -13.29 -18.69
N PHE A 172 -2.39 -13.95 -17.56
CA PHE A 172 -1.32 -14.22 -16.58
C PHE A 172 -0.27 -15.19 -17.14
N SER A 173 -0.66 -16.18 -17.93
CA SER A 173 0.28 -17.07 -18.62
C SER A 173 1.14 -16.32 -19.64
N PHE A 174 0.56 -15.37 -20.37
CA PHE A 174 1.30 -14.48 -21.25
C PHE A 174 2.27 -13.62 -20.44
N LEU A 175 1.82 -12.96 -19.38
CA LEU A 175 2.67 -12.15 -18.50
C LEU A 175 3.85 -12.97 -17.98
N LYS A 176 3.61 -14.20 -17.49
CA LYS A 176 4.65 -15.14 -17.06
C LYS A 176 5.72 -15.35 -18.14
N SER A 177 5.30 -15.53 -19.39
CA SER A 177 6.21 -15.71 -20.53
C SER A 177 7.10 -14.49 -20.81
N GLN A 178 6.65 -13.29 -20.44
CA GLN A 178 7.35 -12.03 -20.71
C GLN A 178 8.30 -11.59 -19.58
N ILE A 179 8.20 -12.16 -18.38
CA ILE A 179 8.97 -11.72 -17.20
C ILE A 179 10.47 -11.70 -17.48
N GLN A 180 11.02 -12.75 -18.10
CA GLN A 180 12.46 -12.82 -18.40
C GLN A 180 12.87 -11.75 -19.41
N ALA A 181 12.06 -11.50 -20.45
CA ALA A 181 12.34 -10.47 -21.44
C ALA A 181 12.29 -9.06 -20.82
N LEU A 182 11.34 -8.82 -19.91
CA LEU A 182 11.23 -7.56 -19.17
C LEU A 182 12.40 -7.37 -18.20
N ALA A 183 12.83 -8.42 -17.51
CA ALA A 183 13.98 -8.40 -16.60
C ALA A 183 15.30 -8.08 -17.32
N VAL A 184 15.50 -8.64 -18.52
CA VAL A 184 16.68 -8.34 -19.36
C VAL A 184 16.69 -6.88 -19.81
N ASN A 185 15.53 -6.34 -20.23
CA ASN A 185 15.43 -4.96 -20.69
C ASN A 185 15.61 -3.93 -19.55
N LEU A 186 15.21 -4.26 -18.33
CA LEU A 186 15.40 -3.41 -17.15
C LEU A 186 16.85 -3.36 -16.67
N ASN A 187 17.62 -4.42 -16.93
CA ASN A 187 19.02 -4.56 -16.52
C ASN A 187 20.04 -4.07 -17.58
N HIS A 188 19.58 -3.59 -18.73
CA HIS A 188 20.45 -3.18 -19.85
C HIS A 188 21.18 -1.85 -19.58
N ASP A 189 20.67 -0.99 -18.69
CA ASP A 189 21.26 0.31 -18.35
C ASP A 189 22.16 0.27 -17.09
N SER A 190 22.24 -0.87 -16.39
CA SER A 190 22.95 -0.99 -15.11
C SER A 190 24.12 -1.97 -15.19
N SER A 191 25.29 -1.50 -15.63
CA SER A 191 26.52 -2.24 -15.39
C SER A 191 26.84 -2.20 -13.87
N ALA A 192 26.58 -3.30 -13.16
CA ALA A 192 26.99 -3.60 -11.78
C ALA A 192 26.24 -2.94 -10.60
N ALA A 193 25.07 -2.31 -10.79
CA ALA A 193 24.23 -1.88 -9.66
C ALA A 193 23.24 -3.00 -9.27
N THR A 194 23.18 -3.35 -7.98
CA THR A 194 22.10 -4.17 -7.42
C THR A 194 20.75 -3.51 -7.73
N GLU A 195 19.76 -4.29 -8.18
CA GLU A 195 18.40 -3.77 -8.44
C GLU A 195 17.87 -3.00 -7.23
N GLN A 196 17.21 -1.87 -7.50
CA GLN A 196 16.67 -0.97 -6.49
C GLN A 196 15.14 -1.03 -6.45
N PHE A 197 14.61 -0.95 -5.24
CA PHE A 197 13.18 -1.03 -4.96
C PHE A 197 12.72 0.17 -4.15
N TYR A 198 11.42 0.49 -4.23
CA TYR A 198 10.88 1.72 -3.66
C TYR A 198 9.54 1.46 -3.00
N ILE A 199 9.26 2.20 -1.92
CA ILE A 199 7.97 2.13 -1.24
C ILE A 199 6.87 2.66 -2.17
N LYS A 200 5.73 1.95 -2.24
CA LYS A 200 4.53 2.35 -2.96
C LYS A 200 3.33 2.24 -2.04
N HIS A 201 2.44 3.23 -2.11
CA HIS A 201 1.17 3.25 -1.36
C HIS A 201 0.21 2.11 -1.81
N VAL A 202 0.35 1.64 -3.05
CA VAL A 202 -0.41 0.60 -3.78
C VAL A 202 -1.92 0.84 -3.95
N ASP A 203 -2.54 1.70 -3.14
CA ASP A 203 -3.88 2.18 -3.42
C ASP A 203 -3.84 3.41 -4.33
N ASP A 204 -4.19 3.22 -5.61
CA ASP A 204 -4.16 4.27 -6.63
C ASP A 204 -5.47 5.09 -6.71
N LYS A 205 -6.41 4.92 -5.77
CA LYS A 205 -7.75 5.59 -5.79
C LYS A 205 -7.72 7.09 -5.48
N GLY A 206 -6.68 7.55 -4.78
CA GLY A 206 -6.51 8.95 -4.40
C GLY A 206 -7.39 9.45 -3.24
N ASP A 207 -8.32 8.64 -2.71
CA ASP A 207 -9.15 9.01 -1.54
C ASP A 207 -8.40 8.98 -0.20
N HIS A 208 -7.11 8.62 -0.24
CA HIS A 208 -6.16 8.62 0.86
C HIS A 208 -5.29 9.89 0.91
N LEU A 209 -5.50 10.85 0.00
CA LEU A 209 -4.81 12.14 -0.02
C LEU A 209 -5.59 13.20 0.77
N MET A 210 -4.89 13.92 1.65
CA MET A 210 -5.41 15.08 2.38
C MET A 210 -4.86 16.35 1.76
N VAL A 211 -5.73 17.35 1.57
CA VAL A 211 -5.38 18.64 0.99
C VAL A 211 -5.85 19.79 1.88
N ASP A 212 -5.10 20.89 1.90
CA ASP A 212 -5.54 22.16 2.51
C ASP A 212 -6.48 22.95 1.57
N ASP A 213 -6.95 24.12 2.02
CA ASP A 213 -7.83 25.01 1.24
C ASP A 213 -7.15 25.53 -0.03
N GLU A 214 -5.81 25.57 -0.04
CA GLU A 214 -4.99 25.90 -1.21
C GLU A 214 -4.64 24.68 -2.07
N LEU A 215 -5.15 23.48 -1.74
CA LEU A 215 -4.96 22.22 -2.47
C LEU A 215 -3.53 21.66 -2.44
N ASN A 216 -2.72 22.06 -1.48
CA ASN A 216 -1.43 21.41 -1.23
C ASN A 216 -1.68 20.07 -0.53
N ILE A 217 -0.96 19.03 -0.91
CA ILE A 217 -1.02 17.75 -0.19
C ILE A 217 -0.40 17.94 1.19
N THR A 218 -1.22 17.85 2.22
CA THR A 218 -0.83 18.00 3.63
C THR A 218 -0.67 16.67 4.34
N GLY A 219 -1.16 15.58 3.74
CA GLY A 219 -1.07 14.25 4.31
C GLY A 219 -1.43 13.15 3.32
N ILE A 220 -0.79 12.00 3.47
CA ILE A 220 -1.11 10.73 2.80
C ILE A 220 -1.38 9.72 3.90
N ILE A 221 -2.62 9.23 3.99
CA ILE A 221 -3.05 8.28 5.01
C ILE A 221 -3.21 6.88 4.41
N ASP A 222 -3.61 5.89 5.21
CA ASP A 222 -3.95 4.54 4.74
C ASP A 222 -2.79 3.70 4.12
N TRP A 223 -1.57 3.87 4.64
CA TRP A 223 -0.36 3.08 4.29
C TRP A 223 -0.39 1.58 4.68
N GLN A 224 -1.55 1.04 5.08
CA GLN A 224 -1.67 -0.30 5.68
C GLN A 224 -1.21 -1.43 4.75
N ILE A 225 -1.40 -1.27 3.45
CA ILE A 225 -1.03 -2.25 2.42
C ILE A 225 0.21 -1.84 1.62
N ALA A 226 0.90 -0.79 2.07
CA ALA A 226 2.09 -0.29 1.39
C ALA A 226 3.15 -1.39 1.26
N SER A 227 3.84 -1.39 0.13
CA SER A 227 4.88 -2.37 -0.14
C SER A 227 6.03 -1.76 -0.90
N VAL A 228 7.21 -2.34 -0.71
CA VAL A 228 8.43 -2.05 -1.44
C VAL A 228 8.38 -2.87 -2.73
N VAL A 229 8.41 -2.19 -3.86
CA VAL A 229 8.18 -2.80 -5.19
C VAL A 229 9.26 -2.35 -6.19
N PRO A 230 9.42 -3.05 -7.33
CA PRO A 230 10.32 -2.61 -8.39
C PRO A 230 10.01 -1.19 -8.87
N ALA A 231 11.01 -0.43 -9.34
CA ALA A 231 10.83 0.93 -9.86
C ALA A 231 9.71 1.03 -10.92
N SER A 232 9.60 0.03 -11.79
CA SER A 232 8.57 -0.04 -12.85
C SER A 232 7.14 -0.09 -12.30
N GLU A 233 6.97 -0.57 -11.07
CA GLU A 233 5.70 -0.61 -10.35
C GLU A 233 5.54 0.64 -9.46
N ALA A 234 6.60 1.06 -8.76
CA ALA A 234 6.56 2.15 -7.78
C ALA A 234 6.11 3.50 -8.38
N PHE A 235 6.51 3.78 -9.63
CA PHE A 235 6.29 5.06 -10.28
C PHE A 235 5.29 4.99 -11.45
N ARG A 236 4.42 3.97 -11.44
CA ARG A 236 3.35 3.79 -12.42
C ARG A 236 2.04 3.37 -11.73
N PRO A 237 0.87 3.66 -12.32
CA PRO A 237 -0.38 3.03 -11.89
C PRO A 237 -0.23 1.51 -11.92
N SER A 238 -0.74 0.83 -10.89
CA SER A 238 -0.57 -0.61 -10.76
C SER A 238 -1.22 -1.33 -11.95
N LEU A 239 -0.42 -1.90 -12.85
CA LEU A 239 -0.88 -2.33 -14.19
C LEU A 239 -1.96 -3.43 -14.16
N VAL A 240 -2.01 -4.22 -13.09
CA VAL A 240 -2.88 -5.40 -12.94
C VAL A 240 -4.02 -5.18 -11.93
N THR A 241 -3.93 -4.12 -11.12
CA THR A 241 -4.84 -3.88 -9.98
C THR A 241 -5.42 -2.46 -9.95
N ALA A 242 -5.07 -1.62 -10.94
CA ALA A 242 -5.73 -0.34 -11.17
C ALA A 242 -7.17 -0.61 -11.61
N GLU A 243 -8.11 -0.16 -10.78
CA GLU A 243 -9.53 -0.11 -11.12
C GLU A 243 -9.70 0.98 -12.18
N MET A 244 -9.58 0.61 -13.46
CA MET A 244 -9.76 1.54 -14.59
C MET A 244 -11.24 1.73 -14.97
N SER A 245 -12.15 0.96 -14.35
CA SER A 245 -13.59 0.96 -14.68
C SER A 245 -14.42 2.01 -13.93
N ASP A 246 -13.89 2.60 -12.87
CA ASP A 246 -14.47 3.81 -12.32
C ASP A 246 -13.90 5.01 -13.07
N ASN A 247 -14.47 5.20 -14.26
CA ASN A 247 -14.51 6.50 -14.92
C ASN A 247 -14.63 7.59 -13.86
N LEU A 248 -13.87 8.67 -14.03
CA LEU A 248 -13.94 9.99 -13.38
C LEU A 248 -15.38 10.54 -13.16
N GLN A 249 -16.21 9.83 -12.41
CA GLN A 249 -17.62 10.10 -12.16
C GLN A 249 -17.83 9.98 -10.65
N TRP A 250 -17.36 11.02 -9.95
CA TRP A 250 -17.84 11.36 -8.62
C TRP A 250 -19.34 11.64 -8.70
N ARG A 251 -20.18 10.62 -8.47
CA ARG A 251 -21.64 10.82 -8.34
C ARG A 251 -21.96 11.30 -6.94
N VAL A 252 -22.23 12.60 -6.83
CA VAL A 252 -22.83 13.23 -5.66
C VAL A 252 -24.30 12.82 -5.62
N VAL A 253 -24.71 12.11 -4.55
CA VAL A 253 -26.12 12.03 -4.18
C VAL A 253 -26.33 13.10 -3.12
N LEU A 254 -26.98 14.19 -3.53
CA LEU A 254 -27.55 15.17 -2.61
C LEU A 254 -28.83 14.54 -2.07
N ASP A 255 -28.92 14.37 -0.75
CA ASP A 255 -30.19 14.16 -0.09
C ASP A 255 -30.55 15.46 0.61
N ASP A 256 -31.53 16.17 0.05
CA ASP A 256 -32.13 17.35 0.64
C ASP A 256 -33.32 16.91 1.51
N SER A 257 -33.08 16.70 2.81
CA SER A 257 -34.04 16.96 3.90
C SER A 257 -33.41 16.79 5.28
#